data_AF-A0A525JWB1-F1
#
_entry.id   AF-A0A525JWB1-F1
#
_cell.length_a   1.000
_cell.length_b   1.000
_cell.length_c   1.000
_cell.angle_alpha   90.00
_cell.angle_beta   90.00
_cell.angle_gamma   90.00
#
_symmetry.space_group_name_H-M   'P 1'
#
loop_
_entity.id
_entity.type
_entity.pdbx_description
1 polymer ?
#
loop_
_entity_poly.entity_id
_entity_poly.type
_entity_poly.pdbx_seq_one_letter_code
_entity_poly.pdbx_strand_id
1 'polypeptide(L)'
;MDRATRIGCAIGAAIAATILAAGSGPAAAATVLDAKTVTITSALNDVGEPYYNPGDAYIQVSEVVADNFSATDVALSSNGGTATAASNYQGSDYTGKAIDGIYPQEYSDIYHSAGTGTGEFLTISFSSPEDLSSLSIYGRGTTGSPSCCTERDVYNYSIFNSAGALITSGQLDARNLDHVATIDFDAPGGVPEPAAWALMIGGFGLAGAALRRQRAQVAA
;
A
#
# COMPACT_ATOMS: atom_id res chain seq x y z
N MET A 1 29.95 56.93 -50.37
CA MET A 1 29.51 57.58 -49.11
C MET A 1 28.04 57.25 -48.97
N ASP A 2 27.76 56.07 -48.43
CA ASP A 2 26.53 55.33 -48.64
C ASP A 2 25.90 54.90 -47.30
N ARG A 3 24.57 54.83 -47.37
CA ARG A 3 23.48 54.46 -46.46
C ARG A 3 23.75 53.85 -45.07
N ALA A 4 23.09 54.51 -44.11
CA ALA A 4 22.20 54.00 -43.04
C ALA A 4 22.13 52.49 -42.74
N THR A 5 22.17 52.14 -41.44
CA THR A 5 21.35 51.05 -40.88
C THR A 5 20.99 51.37 -39.42
N ARG A 6 19.68 51.43 -39.14
CA ARG A 6 19.08 51.59 -37.81
C ARG A 6 19.05 50.22 -37.12
N ILE A 7 19.52 50.11 -35.88
CA ILE A 7 19.31 48.92 -35.05
C ILE A 7 18.13 49.22 -34.13
N GLY A 8 16.99 48.60 -34.43
CA GLY A 8 15.79 48.64 -33.61
C GLY A 8 15.93 47.75 -32.38
N CYS A 9 15.68 48.33 -31.21
CA CYS A 9 15.51 47.61 -29.94
C CYS A 9 14.09 47.04 -29.92
N ALA A 10 13.95 45.73 -30.07
CA ALA A 10 12.68 45.03 -29.91
C ALA A 10 12.43 44.76 -28.42
N ILE A 11 11.40 45.37 -27.86
CA ILE A 11 10.88 45.08 -26.52
C ILE A 11 10.05 43.80 -26.63
N GLY A 12 10.63 42.66 -26.24
CA GLY A 12 9.92 41.41 -26.10
C GLY A 12 9.13 41.39 -24.79
N ALA A 13 7.79 41.43 -24.88
CA ALA A 13 6.91 41.20 -23.74
C ALA A 13 6.95 39.72 -23.36
N ALA A 14 7.56 39.38 -22.23
CA ALA A 14 7.51 38.04 -21.66
C ALA A 14 6.17 37.85 -20.93
N ILE A 15 5.32 36.97 -21.46
CA ILE A 15 4.11 36.49 -20.78
C ILE A 15 4.58 35.54 -19.67
N ALA A 16 4.48 35.98 -18.42
CA ALA A 16 4.70 35.13 -17.27
C ALA A 16 3.54 34.14 -17.14
N ALA A 17 3.76 32.89 -17.56
CA ALA A 17 2.87 31.79 -17.26
C ALA A 17 3.11 31.38 -15.80
N THR A 18 2.20 31.78 -14.91
CA THR A 18 2.16 31.31 -13.53
C THR A 18 1.84 29.81 -13.54
N ILE A 19 2.86 28.98 -13.37
CA ILE A 19 2.69 27.55 -13.12
C ILE A 19 2.06 27.45 -11.72
N LEU A 20 0.78 27.09 -11.68
CA LEU A 20 0.10 26.71 -10.46
C LEU A 20 0.77 25.41 -9.98
N ALA A 21 1.63 25.53 -8.96
CA ALA A 21 2.16 24.36 -8.27
C ALA A 21 0.96 23.61 -7.66
N ALA A 22 0.64 22.44 -8.21
CA ALA A 22 -0.28 21.51 -7.58
C ALA A 22 0.32 21.15 -6.21
N GLY A 23 -0.27 21.68 -5.15
CA GLY A 23 0.07 21.30 -3.79
C GLY A 23 -0.13 19.80 -3.66
N SER A 24 0.86 19.10 -3.11
CA SER A 24 0.72 17.73 -2.65
C SER A 24 -0.32 17.71 -1.53
N GLY A 25 -1.57 17.43 -1.87
CA GLY A 25 -2.54 16.97 -0.89
C GLY A 25 -2.04 15.67 -0.25
N PRO A 26 -2.56 15.29 0.94
CA PRO A 26 -2.30 13.95 1.47
C PRO A 26 -2.71 12.94 0.39
N ALA A 27 -1.82 11.99 0.09
CA ALA A 27 -2.16 10.88 -0.78
C ALA A 27 -3.45 10.25 -0.26
N ALA A 28 -4.47 10.09 -1.11
CA ALA A 28 -5.67 9.36 -0.74
C ALA A 28 -5.24 7.96 -0.27
N ALA A 29 -5.71 7.54 0.91
CA ALA A 29 -5.43 6.19 1.37
C ALA A 29 -6.08 5.20 0.39
N ALA A 30 -5.34 4.13 0.06
CA ALA A 30 -5.77 3.18 -0.95
C ALA A 30 -6.82 2.23 -0.34
N THR A 31 -7.93 2.00 -1.04
CA THR A 31 -8.82 0.87 -0.75
C THR A 31 -8.25 -0.37 -1.42
N VAL A 32 -8.07 -1.45 -0.66
CA VAL A 32 -7.50 -2.71 -1.16
C VAL A 32 -8.58 -3.78 -1.18
N LEU A 33 -9.11 -4.04 -2.38
CA LEU A 33 -10.18 -5.01 -2.65
C LEU A 33 -9.64 -6.21 -3.42
N ASP A 34 -10.20 -7.40 -3.17
CA ASP A 34 -9.88 -8.64 -3.90
C ASP A 34 -8.38 -9.00 -3.88
N ALA A 35 -7.63 -8.56 -2.86
CA ALA A 35 -6.22 -8.86 -2.73
C ALA A 35 -6.01 -10.37 -2.59
N LYS A 36 -5.09 -10.93 -3.35
CA LYS A 36 -4.78 -12.36 -3.37
C LYS A 36 -3.34 -12.66 -2.98
N THR A 37 -2.42 -11.78 -3.36
CA THR A 37 -0.99 -11.95 -3.05
C THR A 37 -0.35 -10.64 -2.63
N VAL A 38 0.61 -10.74 -1.72
CA VAL A 38 1.52 -9.66 -1.34
C VAL A 38 2.93 -10.11 -1.69
N THR A 39 3.63 -9.32 -2.48
CA THR A 39 5.05 -9.53 -2.78
C THR A 39 5.88 -8.47 -2.07
N ILE A 40 6.95 -8.93 -1.43
CA ILE A 40 7.87 -8.15 -0.63
C ILE A 40 9.27 -8.28 -1.24
N THR A 41 9.92 -7.14 -1.45
CA THR A 41 11.33 -7.06 -1.86
C THR A 41 12.09 -6.10 -0.94
N SER A 42 13.42 -6.16 -0.97
CA SER A 42 14.22 -5.20 -0.19
C SER A 42 14.09 -3.79 -0.79
N ALA A 43 13.88 -2.81 0.06
CA ALA A 43 13.93 -1.39 -0.29
C ALA A 43 15.24 -0.72 0.16
N LEU A 44 16.21 -1.50 0.64
CA LEU A 44 17.46 -0.94 1.18
C LEU A 44 18.21 -0.08 0.15
N ASN A 45 18.09 -0.43 -1.13
CA ASN A 45 18.72 0.33 -2.20
C ASN A 45 18.03 1.66 -2.53
N ASP A 46 16.80 1.86 -2.05
CA ASP A 46 15.96 3.01 -2.39
C ASP A 46 16.03 4.13 -1.35
N VAL A 47 16.46 3.84 -0.12
CA VAL A 47 16.42 4.77 1.03
C VAL A 47 17.65 5.66 1.21
N GLY A 48 18.73 5.42 0.46
CA GLY A 48 19.98 6.18 0.58
C GLY A 48 20.69 6.03 1.94
N GLU A 49 21.83 6.73 2.09
CA GLU A 49 22.67 6.76 3.30
C GLU A 49 21.91 7.21 4.57
N PRO A 50 22.32 6.82 5.80
CA PRO A 50 23.65 6.33 6.22
C PRO A 50 23.82 4.80 6.34
N TYR A 51 22.81 4.03 5.92
CA TYR A 51 22.75 2.57 6.11
C TYR A 51 22.84 1.79 4.80
N TYR A 52 23.42 2.40 3.77
CA TYR A 52 23.44 1.86 2.42
C TYR A 52 24.73 1.06 2.18
N ASN A 53 24.63 -0.27 2.30
CA ASN A 53 25.55 -1.16 1.62
C ASN A 53 24.74 -2.03 0.65
N PRO A 54 24.82 -1.80 -0.68
CA PRO A 54 24.00 -2.53 -1.64
C PRO A 54 24.28 -4.04 -1.65
N GLY A 55 25.44 -4.46 -1.12
CA GLY A 55 25.76 -5.87 -0.88
C GLY A 55 24.94 -6.53 0.24
N ASP A 56 24.17 -5.75 1.01
CA ASP A 56 23.42 -6.18 2.20
C ASP A 56 21.90 -6.14 2.03
N ALA A 57 21.38 -5.94 0.82
CA ALA A 57 19.94 -5.88 0.51
C ALA A 57 19.22 -7.26 0.59
N TYR A 58 19.53 -8.04 1.62
CA TYR A 58 18.82 -9.27 1.95
C TYR A 58 17.41 -8.93 2.42
N ILE A 59 16.47 -9.81 2.11
CA ILE A 59 15.12 -9.74 2.64
C ILE A 59 15.11 -10.60 3.90
N GLN A 60 14.85 -9.96 5.05
CA GLN A 60 14.70 -10.63 6.34
C GLN A 60 13.33 -10.26 6.87
N VAL A 61 12.44 -11.25 7.04
CA VAL A 61 11.06 -11.00 7.48
C VAL A 61 10.74 -12.00 8.57
N SER A 62 10.43 -11.48 9.76
CA SER A 62 9.93 -12.31 10.85
C SER A 62 8.47 -12.67 10.67
N GLU A 63 7.64 -11.75 10.20
CA GLU A 63 6.21 -12.02 9.95
C GLU A 63 5.64 -11.01 8.97
N VAL A 64 4.68 -11.46 8.16
CA VAL A 64 3.75 -10.62 7.42
C VAL A 64 2.36 -10.83 8.01
N VAL A 65 1.77 -9.76 8.53
CA VAL A 65 0.38 -9.75 9.02
C VAL A 65 -0.45 -8.95 8.04
N ALA A 66 -1.49 -9.55 7.47
CA ALA A 66 -2.42 -8.87 6.56
C ALA A 66 -3.83 -9.01 7.12
N ASP A 67 -4.32 -8.00 7.81
CA ASP A 67 -5.66 -8.04 8.39
C ASP A 67 -6.71 -7.67 7.35
N ASN A 68 -7.81 -8.42 7.30
CA ASN A 68 -9.02 -7.99 6.60
C ASN A 68 -9.90 -7.11 7.50
N PHE A 69 -11.02 -6.60 6.98
CA PHE A 69 -11.95 -5.77 7.78
C PHE A 69 -12.67 -6.51 8.91
N SER A 70 -12.47 -7.82 9.05
CA SER A 70 -12.94 -8.62 10.19
C SER A 70 -11.86 -8.82 11.26
N ALA A 71 -10.71 -8.14 11.15
CA ALA A 71 -9.53 -8.30 12.01
C ALA A 71 -8.99 -9.73 12.03
N THR A 72 -9.09 -10.43 10.90
CA THR A 72 -8.45 -11.72 10.68
C THR A 72 -7.18 -11.52 9.86
N ASP A 73 -6.06 -11.99 10.38
CA ASP A 73 -4.81 -12.07 9.64
C ASP A 73 -4.88 -13.16 8.56
N VAL A 74 -5.12 -12.77 7.31
CA VAL A 74 -5.28 -13.69 6.18
C VAL A 74 -3.94 -14.19 5.63
N ALA A 75 -2.83 -13.61 6.05
CA ALA A 75 -1.48 -14.10 5.73
C ALA A 75 -1.10 -15.31 6.57
N LEU A 76 -1.60 -15.38 7.82
CA LEU A 76 -1.30 -16.45 8.77
C LEU A 76 -1.53 -17.84 8.19
N SER A 77 -0.55 -18.72 8.35
CA SER A 77 -0.58 -20.10 7.84
C SER A 77 -1.75 -20.93 8.38
N SER A 78 -2.16 -20.72 9.63
CA SER A 78 -3.34 -21.39 10.21
C SER A 78 -4.66 -20.90 9.60
N ASN A 79 -4.67 -19.72 8.98
CA ASN A 79 -5.80 -19.20 8.21
C ASN A 79 -5.71 -19.59 6.72
N GLY A 80 -4.74 -20.43 6.35
CA GLY A 80 -4.57 -20.96 4.99
C GLY A 80 -3.65 -20.14 4.09
N GLY A 81 -2.98 -19.12 4.64
CA GLY A 81 -1.93 -18.40 3.94
C GLY A 81 -0.74 -19.30 3.60
N THR A 82 -0.07 -19.00 2.49
CA THR A 82 1.12 -19.73 2.04
C THR A 82 2.21 -18.74 1.65
N ALA A 83 3.48 -19.12 1.83
CA ALA A 83 4.62 -18.27 1.56
C ALA A 83 5.59 -18.96 0.60
N THR A 84 6.06 -18.23 -0.41
CA THR A 84 7.06 -18.67 -1.38
C THR A 84 8.11 -17.59 -1.57
N ALA A 85 9.31 -17.95 -2.00
CA ALA A 85 10.41 -17.01 -2.17
C ALA A 85 11.26 -17.34 -3.39
N ALA A 86 12.03 -16.36 -3.86
CA ALA A 86 13.03 -16.56 -4.91
C ALA A 86 14.14 -17.53 -4.47
N SER A 87 14.58 -17.38 -3.22
CA SER A 87 15.65 -18.17 -2.63
C SER A 87 15.54 -18.16 -1.09
N ASN A 88 16.13 -19.16 -0.44
CA ASN A 88 16.25 -19.21 1.02
C ASN A 88 17.72 -19.35 1.40
N TYR A 89 18.17 -18.56 2.37
CA TYR A 89 19.50 -18.68 2.91
C TYR A 89 19.68 -20.05 3.58
N GLN A 90 20.87 -20.63 3.43
CA GLN A 90 21.16 -21.97 3.95
C GLN A 90 21.03 -21.98 5.49
N GLY A 91 20.24 -22.91 6.02
CA GLY A 91 20.00 -23.05 7.46
C GLY A 91 18.85 -22.22 8.04
N SER A 92 18.13 -21.42 7.24
CA SER A 92 16.96 -20.62 7.66
C SER A 92 15.70 -20.95 6.83
N ASP A 93 15.52 -22.22 6.49
CA ASP A 93 14.64 -22.64 5.41
C ASP A 93 13.17 -22.77 5.84
N TYR A 94 12.48 -21.67 6.15
CA TYR A 94 11.01 -21.66 6.09
C TYR A 94 10.50 -20.27 5.68
N THR A 95 10.06 -20.12 4.43
CA THR A 95 9.13 -19.05 4.06
C THR A 95 7.90 -19.03 4.97
N GLY A 96 7.54 -20.21 5.50
CA GLY A 96 6.52 -20.36 6.53
C GLY A 96 6.80 -19.61 7.84
N LYS A 97 8.06 -19.28 8.17
CA LYS A 97 8.37 -18.42 9.34
C LYS A 97 7.77 -17.04 9.21
N ALA A 98 7.64 -16.51 7.99
CA ALA A 98 7.07 -15.20 7.77
C ALA A 98 5.53 -15.17 7.91
N ILE A 99 4.89 -16.28 8.25
CA ILE A 99 3.43 -16.41 8.38
C ILE A 99 3.04 -17.44 9.46
N ASP A 100 3.89 -17.65 10.47
CA ASP A 100 3.62 -18.65 11.52
C ASP A 100 2.98 -18.07 12.78
N GLY A 101 2.76 -16.75 12.81
CA GLY A 101 2.15 -16.05 13.91
C GLY A 101 3.09 -15.82 15.09
N ILE A 102 4.40 -16.03 14.91
CA ILE A 102 5.41 -15.87 15.95
C ILE A 102 6.38 -14.76 15.57
N TYR A 103 6.27 -13.61 16.24
CA TYR A 103 7.06 -12.41 15.91
C TYR A 103 7.17 -11.41 17.08
N PRO A 104 8.15 -10.48 17.01
CA PRO A 104 9.33 -10.55 16.13
C PRO A 104 10.30 -11.63 16.61
N GLN A 105 10.92 -12.35 15.67
CA GLN A 105 11.89 -13.42 15.92
C GLN A 105 13.29 -13.02 15.44
N GLU A 106 14.30 -13.62 16.06
CA GLU A 106 15.68 -13.49 15.59
C GLU A 106 16.01 -14.55 14.52
N TYR A 107 17.06 -14.31 13.75
CA TYR A 107 17.67 -15.39 12.95
C TYR A 107 18.13 -16.54 13.87
N SER A 108 17.86 -17.82 13.55
CA SER A 108 17.39 -18.36 12.27
C SER A 108 15.88 -18.59 12.13
N ASP A 109 15.06 -18.08 13.05
CA ASP A 109 13.61 -18.29 13.11
C ASP A 109 12.81 -17.25 12.30
N ILE A 110 13.36 -16.80 11.18
CA ILE A 110 12.76 -15.83 10.26
C ILE A 110 12.93 -16.30 8.81
N TYR A 111 12.17 -15.70 7.88
CA TYR A 111 12.53 -15.78 6.47
C TYR A 111 13.79 -14.95 6.20
N HIS A 112 14.73 -15.50 5.42
CA HIS A 112 15.95 -14.84 4.97
C HIS A 112 16.27 -15.25 3.53
N SER A 113 16.37 -14.28 2.61
CA SER A 113 16.78 -14.55 1.22
C SER A 113 18.22 -15.05 1.11
N ALA A 114 18.54 -15.89 0.14
CA ALA A 114 19.92 -16.35 -0.07
C ALA A 114 20.82 -15.29 -0.71
N GLY A 115 20.22 -14.38 -1.49
CA GLY A 115 20.91 -13.28 -2.17
C GLY A 115 20.34 -11.90 -1.84
N THR A 116 20.90 -10.90 -2.51
CA THR A 116 20.56 -9.47 -2.38
C THR A 116 20.19 -8.81 -3.71
N GLY A 117 20.06 -9.62 -4.77
CA GLY A 117 19.77 -9.11 -6.11
C GLY A 117 18.35 -8.60 -6.26
N THR A 118 18.09 -7.79 -7.30
CA THR A 118 16.75 -7.27 -7.60
C THR A 118 15.70 -8.33 -7.97
N GLY A 119 16.12 -9.59 -8.12
CA GLY A 119 15.25 -10.75 -8.35
C GLY A 119 14.83 -11.47 -7.07
N GLU A 120 15.31 -11.05 -5.90
CA GLU A 120 14.90 -11.63 -4.62
C GLU A 120 13.51 -11.13 -4.24
N PHE A 121 12.65 -12.05 -3.81
CA PHE A 121 11.31 -11.73 -3.33
C PHE A 121 10.83 -12.74 -2.30
N LEU A 122 9.92 -12.29 -1.44
CA LEU A 122 9.00 -13.12 -0.65
C LEU A 122 7.58 -12.84 -1.13
N THR A 123 6.81 -13.87 -1.42
CA THR A 123 5.41 -13.75 -1.83
C THR A 123 4.53 -14.53 -0.87
N ILE A 124 3.58 -13.81 -0.26
CA ILE A 124 2.50 -14.36 0.55
C ILE A 124 1.26 -14.49 -0.34
N SER A 125 0.63 -15.66 -0.34
CA SER A 125 -0.62 -15.93 -1.03
C SER A 125 -1.70 -16.31 -0.03
N PHE A 126 -2.81 -15.59 -0.05
CA PHE A 126 -3.96 -15.85 0.82
C PHE A 126 -4.77 -17.05 0.31
N SER A 127 -5.56 -17.71 1.18
CA SER A 127 -6.40 -18.84 0.80
C SER A 127 -7.51 -18.46 -0.20
N SER A 128 -8.06 -17.26 -0.05
CA SER A 128 -9.11 -16.63 -0.85
C SER A 128 -8.69 -15.20 -1.21
N PRO A 129 -9.32 -14.53 -2.20
CA PRO A 129 -9.21 -13.09 -2.33
C PRO A 129 -9.86 -12.39 -1.14
N GLU A 130 -9.24 -11.32 -0.64
CA GLU A 130 -9.60 -10.64 0.60
C GLU A 130 -9.61 -9.12 0.43
N ASP A 131 -10.49 -8.46 1.18
CA ASP A 131 -10.49 -7.00 1.31
C ASP A 131 -9.67 -6.63 2.54
N LEU A 132 -8.49 -6.04 2.32
CA LEU A 132 -7.51 -5.78 3.38
C LEU A 132 -7.80 -4.45 4.07
N SER A 133 -7.72 -4.48 5.40
CA SER A 133 -7.75 -3.30 6.26
C SER A 133 -6.35 -2.81 6.63
N SER A 134 -5.36 -3.70 6.69
CA SER A 134 -3.97 -3.32 6.96
C SER A 134 -2.97 -4.30 6.35
N LEU A 135 -1.71 -3.86 6.27
CA LEU A 135 -0.55 -4.72 6.05
C LEU A 135 0.54 -4.29 7.03
N SER A 136 1.05 -5.24 7.82
CA SER A 136 2.21 -5.06 8.67
C SER A 136 3.32 -6.03 8.26
N ILE A 137 4.56 -5.53 8.19
CA ILE A 137 5.75 -6.36 7.98
C ILE A 137 6.64 -6.22 9.21
N TYR A 138 6.88 -7.34 9.86
CA TYR A 138 7.83 -7.47 10.96
C TYR A 138 9.20 -7.85 10.40
N GLY A 139 10.19 -7.02 10.66
CA GLY A 139 11.57 -7.28 10.36
C GLY A 139 12.25 -8.18 11.40
N ARG A 140 13.57 -8.14 11.44
CA ARG A 140 14.35 -9.02 12.30
C ARG A 140 14.33 -8.53 13.75
N GLY A 141 13.87 -9.38 14.66
CA GLY A 141 13.99 -9.15 16.10
C GLY A 141 15.45 -9.10 16.58
N THR A 142 15.66 -8.45 17.73
CA THR A 142 16.97 -8.27 18.39
C THR A 142 17.01 -8.78 19.84
N THR A 143 16.09 -9.67 20.20
CA THR A 143 15.96 -10.27 21.54
C THR A 143 17.01 -11.37 21.82
N GLY A 144 18.30 -11.10 21.67
CA GLY A 144 19.34 -12.09 21.96
C GLY A 144 20.72 -11.86 21.35
N SER A 145 20.82 -11.09 20.27
CA SER A 145 22.09 -10.86 19.55
C SER A 145 22.42 -9.36 19.43
N PRO A 146 23.70 -8.96 19.23
CA PRO A 146 24.00 -7.59 18.82
C PRO A 146 23.13 -7.24 17.61
N SER A 147 22.51 -6.07 17.65
CA SER A 147 21.62 -5.49 16.64
C SER A 147 22.32 -5.32 15.29
N CYS A 148 22.66 -6.42 14.64
CA CYS A 148 23.09 -6.42 13.27
C CYS A 148 21.85 -6.46 12.42
N CYS A 149 22.00 -5.88 11.24
CA CYS A 149 21.20 -6.22 10.09
C CYS A 149 19.76 -5.70 10.17
N THR A 150 19.34 -5.05 11.27
CA THR A 150 18.05 -4.34 11.36
C THR A 150 17.99 -3.19 10.38
N GLU A 151 19.14 -2.64 9.98
CA GLU A 151 19.23 -1.65 8.91
C GLU A 151 18.62 -2.12 7.58
N ARG A 152 18.43 -3.44 7.39
CA ARG A 152 17.84 -4.05 6.19
C ARG A 152 16.31 -4.15 6.26
N ASP A 153 15.71 -3.82 7.40
CA ASP A 153 14.27 -3.93 7.63
C ASP A 153 13.49 -2.77 6.97
N VAL A 154 13.74 -2.61 5.67
CA VAL A 154 13.06 -1.68 4.78
C VAL A 154 12.59 -2.46 3.59
N TYR A 155 11.29 -2.40 3.32
CA TYR A 155 10.62 -3.29 2.39
C TYR A 155 9.84 -2.50 1.35
N ASN A 156 9.90 -2.94 0.11
CA ASN A 156 8.90 -2.59 -0.89
C ASN A 156 7.81 -3.66 -0.84
N TYR A 157 6.55 -3.25 -0.81
CA TYR A 157 5.41 -4.16 -0.94
C TYR A 157 4.65 -3.91 -2.24
N SER A 158 4.05 -4.95 -2.79
CA SER A 158 3.14 -4.89 -3.92
C SER A 158 2.00 -5.87 -3.71
N ILE A 159 0.77 -5.38 -3.75
CA ILE A 159 -0.44 -6.17 -3.53
C ILE A 159 -1.14 -6.38 -4.86
N PHE A 160 -1.44 -7.63 -5.19
CA PHE A 160 -2.09 -8.01 -6.43
C PHE A 160 -3.45 -8.65 -6.15
N ASN A 161 -4.40 -8.42 -7.07
CA ASN A 161 -5.71 -9.02 -6.99
C ASN A 161 -5.70 -10.48 -7.49
N SER A 162 -6.87 -11.13 -7.43
CA SER A 162 -7.03 -12.52 -7.90
C SER A 162 -6.71 -12.74 -9.40
N ALA A 163 -6.80 -11.69 -10.21
CA ALA A 163 -6.43 -11.70 -11.63
C ALA A 163 -4.94 -11.40 -11.88
N GLY A 164 -4.15 -11.16 -10.83
CA GLY A 164 -2.72 -10.80 -10.91
C GLY A 164 -2.47 -9.34 -11.29
N ALA A 165 -3.49 -8.47 -11.25
CA ALA A 165 -3.31 -7.04 -11.47
C ALA A 165 -2.85 -6.35 -10.17
N LEU A 166 -1.88 -5.44 -10.30
CA LEU A 166 -1.41 -4.63 -9.17
C LEU A 166 -2.53 -3.71 -8.67
N ILE A 167 -2.84 -3.81 -7.38
CA ILE A 167 -3.79 -2.92 -6.69
C ILE A 167 -3.05 -1.70 -6.16
N THR A 168 -2.01 -1.95 -5.37
CA THR A 168 -1.23 -0.91 -4.69
C THR A 168 0.18 -1.40 -4.40
N SER A 169 1.11 -0.47 -4.28
CA SER A 169 2.49 -0.71 -3.86
C SER A 169 3.00 0.47 -3.06
N GLY A 170 4.06 0.23 -2.30
CA GLY A 170 4.69 1.26 -1.49
C GLY A 170 5.91 0.72 -0.76
N GLN A 171 6.40 1.53 0.17
CA GLN A 171 7.56 1.20 1.00
C GLN A 171 7.18 1.25 2.48
N LEU A 172 7.72 0.32 3.25
CA LEU A 172 7.56 0.20 4.69
C LEU A 172 8.95 0.14 5.35
N ASP A 173 9.18 1.02 6.34
CA ASP A 173 10.45 1.13 7.07
C ASP A 173 10.26 0.65 8.52
N ALA A 174 10.66 -0.59 8.77
CA ALA A 174 10.49 -1.28 10.05
C ALA A 174 11.73 -1.14 10.95
N ARG A 175 12.66 -0.22 10.67
CA ARG A 175 13.90 0.01 11.47
C ARG A 175 13.68 0.68 12.82
N ASN A 176 12.49 0.54 13.39
CA ASN A 176 12.13 1.05 14.71
C ASN A 176 12.32 -0.02 15.79
N LEU A 177 12.08 0.34 17.05
CA LEU A 177 12.34 -0.54 18.19
C LEU A 177 11.42 -1.77 18.25
N ASP A 178 10.26 -1.70 17.60
CA ASP A 178 9.27 -2.77 17.55
C ASP A 178 9.44 -3.67 16.32
N HIS A 179 10.43 -3.34 15.45
CA HIS A 179 10.75 -4.06 14.21
C HIS A 179 9.53 -4.25 13.30
N VAL A 180 8.61 -3.27 13.26
CA VAL A 180 7.37 -3.38 12.48
C VAL A 180 7.05 -2.10 11.74
N ALA A 181 6.56 -2.22 10.51
CA ALA A 181 5.95 -1.12 9.80
C ALA A 181 4.58 -1.53 9.27
N THR A 182 3.59 -0.67 9.52
CA THR A 182 2.18 -0.91 9.19
C THR A 182 1.68 0.18 8.25
N ILE A 183 0.87 -0.25 7.29
CA ILE A 183 0.01 0.63 6.50
C ILE A 183 -1.45 0.22 6.69
N ASP A 184 -2.31 1.21 6.96
CA ASP A 184 -3.76 1.05 7.01
C ASP A 184 -4.39 1.39 5.65
N PHE A 185 -5.43 0.65 5.29
CA PHE A 185 -6.19 0.82 4.06
C PHE A 185 -7.58 1.36 4.35
N ASP A 186 -8.08 2.20 3.44
CA ASP A 186 -9.42 2.78 3.58
C ASP A 186 -10.48 1.71 3.39
N ALA A 187 -11.46 1.70 4.29
CA ALA A 187 -12.66 0.90 4.12
C ALA A 187 -13.36 1.25 2.80
N PRO A 188 -13.91 0.26 2.07
CA PRO A 188 -14.68 0.52 0.87
C PRO A 188 -15.83 1.47 1.23
N GLY A 189 -15.90 2.62 0.55
CA GLY A 189 -16.94 3.60 0.81
C GLY A 189 -18.33 2.96 0.70
N GLY A 190 -19.14 3.08 1.76
CA GLY A 190 -20.51 2.58 1.75
C GLY A 190 -21.30 3.24 0.62
N VAL A 191 -21.79 2.43 -0.33
CA VAL A 191 -22.77 2.90 -1.32
C VAL A 191 -24.01 3.34 -0.54
N PRO A 192 -24.53 4.57 -0.71
CA PRO A 192 -25.76 4.99 -0.04
C PRO A 192 -26.84 3.96 -0.33
N GLU A 193 -27.34 3.33 0.74
CA GLU A 193 -28.18 2.15 0.59
C GLU A 193 -29.37 2.43 -0.34
N PRO A 194 -29.84 1.45 -1.13
CA PRO A 194 -30.98 1.61 -2.02
C PRO A 194 -32.22 2.19 -1.32
N ALA A 195 -32.36 1.96 0.00
CA ALA A 195 -33.41 2.52 0.82
C ALA A 195 -33.32 4.06 0.96
N ALA A 196 -32.12 4.63 1.03
CA ALA A 196 -31.94 6.08 1.07
C ALA A 196 -32.41 6.74 -0.24
N TRP A 197 -32.07 6.12 -1.37
CA TRP A 197 -32.58 6.53 -2.69
C TRP A 197 -34.09 6.38 -2.79
N ALA A 198 -34.64 5.24 -2.34
CA ALA A 198 -36.07 4.98 -2.33
C ALA A 198 -36.82 5.96 -1.41
N LEU A 199 -36.27 6.35 -0.27
CA LEU A 199 -36.86 7.33 0.64
C LEU A 199 -36.82 8.74 0.06
N MET A 200 -35.73 9.14 -0.60
CA MET A 200 -35.68 10.44 -1.29
C MET A 200 -36.70 10.48 -2.43
N ILE A 201 -36.71 9.48 -3.30
CA ILE A 201 -37.65 9.40 -4.43
C ILE A 201 -39.09 9.30 -3.92
N GLY A 202 -39.33 8.47 -2.91
CA GLY A 202 -40.62 8.30 -2.25
C GLY A 202 -41.11 9.61 -1.61
N GLY A 203 -40.24 10.32 -0.90
CA GLY A 203 -40.53 11.63 -0.31
C GLY A 203 -40.91 12.67 -1.36
N PHE A 204 -40.15 12.80 -2.44
CA PHE A 204 -40.48 13.69 -3.55
C PHE A 204 -41.76 13.27 -4.28
N GLY A 205 -41.99 11.97 -4.46
CA GLY A 205 -43.22 11.41 -5.03
C GLY A 205 -44.45 11.77 -4.21
N LEU A 206 -44.38 11.59 -2.88
CA LEU A 206 -45.46 11.93 -1.94
C LEU A 206 -45.71 13.44 -1.87
N ALA A 207 -44.66 14.25 -1.80
CA ALA A 207 -44.78 15.71 -1.83
C ALA A 207 -45.44 16.19 -3.13
N GLY A 208 -45.01 15.65 -4.27
CA GLY A 208 -45.62 15.93 -5.58
C GLY A 208 -47.07 15.46 -5.70
N ALA A 209 -47.43 14.33 -5.08
CA ALA A 209 -48.80 13.84 -5.02
C ALA A 209 -49.70 14.75 -4.16
N ALA A 210 -49.20 15.21 -3.00
CA ALA A 210 -49.91 16.12 -2.11
C ALA A 210 -50.22 17.47 -2.79
N LEU A 211 -49.23 18.06 -3.48
CA LEU A 211 -49.40 19.30 -4.24
C LEU A 211 -50.42 19.15 -5.39
N ARG A 212 -50.42 18.01 -6.10
CA ARG A 212 -51.42 17.72 -7.14
C ARG A 212 -52.84 17.59 -6.57
N ARG A 213 -53.00 16.96 -5.41
CA ARG A 213 -54.30 16.83 -4.74
C ARG A 213 -54.87 18.18 -4.31
N GLN A 214 -54.06 19.10 -3.79
CA GLN A 214 -54.52 20.44 -3.42
C GLN A 214 -55.03 21.24 -4.62
N ARG A 215 -54.32 21.20 -5.76
CA ARG A 215 -54.76 21.93 -6.98
C ARG A 215 -56.10 21.44 -7.50
N ALA A 216 -56.38 20.14 -7.40
CA ALA A 216 -57.68 19.58 -7.78
C ALA A 216 -58.82 20.07 -6.88
N GLN A 217 -58.55 20.31 -5.60
CA GLN A 217 -59.55 20.79 -4.63
C GLN A 217 -59.87 22.29 -4.79
N VAL A 218 -58.96 23.09 -5.35
CA VAL A 218 -59.17 24.53 -5.58
C VAL A 218 -59.90 24.80 -6.91
N ALA A 219 -59.85 23.85 -7.86
CA ALA A 219 -60.51 23.97 -9.16
C ALA A 219 -61.96 23.46 -9.20
N ALA A 220 -62.45 22.90 -8.09
CA ALA A 220 -63.82 22.41 -7.90
C ALA A 220 -64.64 23.40 -7.07
#